data_AF-A0A927LFI4-F1
#
_entry.id   AF-A0A927LFI4-F1
#
_cell.length_a   1.000
_cell.length_b   1.000
_cell.length_c   1.000
_cell.angle_alpha   90.00
_cell.angle_beta   90.00
_cell.angle_gamma   90.00
#
_symmetry.space_group_name_H-M   'P 1'
#
loop_
_entity.id
_entity.type
_entity.pdbx_description
1 polymer ?
#
loop_
_entity_poly.entity_id
_entity_poly.type
_entity_poly.pdbx_seq_one_letter_code
_entity_poly.pdbx_strand_id
1 'polypeptide(L)'
;MKTRLLLLLLTLAPFLATAQFSSAQRQMNMTNNIVRQQNQMYLQIQRQQRDLVILSSMRASTENKLLSEVRKKEKLTKKLNKKETDLNSEKAKLANLKNSNSQEKYVAKAEAKVSKATEDVNKIQTKIETSNSNIDNFKKTIAESEEKIKIQKAEREEKKRLRKEKKDAKN
;
A
#
# COMPACT_ATOMS: atom_id res chain seq x y z
N MET A 1 19.08 64.91 53.77
CA MET A 1 19.07 64.36 52.39
C MET A 1 18.79 62.85 52.31
N LYS A 2 18.93 62.06 53.40
CA LYS A 2 18.76 60.59 53.37
C LYS A 2 17.30 60.12 53.22
N THR A 3 16.32 60.85 53.76
CA THR A 3 14.88 60.51 53.70
C THR A 3 14.24 60.73 52.32
N ARG A 4 14.75 61.68 51.53
CA ARG A 4 14.26 61.95 50.16
C ARG A 4 14.65 60.84 49.17
N LEU A 5 15.82 60.22 49.37
CA LEU A 5 16.30 59.08 48.58
C LEU A 5 15.47 57.81 48.84
N LEU A 6 15.05 57.61 50.08
CA LEU A 6 14.24 56.46 50.50
C LEU A 6 12.81 56.52 49.95
N LEU A 7 12.21 57.72 49.90
CA LEU A 7 10.91 57.96 49.26
C LEU A 7 10.95 57.74 47.74
N LEU A 8 12.05 58.14 47.08
CA LEU A 8 12.23 57.96 45.64
C LEU A 8 12.42 56.48 45.25
N LEU A 9 13.03 55.69 46.14
CA LEU A 9 13.15 54.23 45.98
C LEU A 9 11.81 53.52 46.19
N LEU A 10 10.99 53.97 47.14
CA LEU A 10 9.67 53.38 47.42
C LEU A 10 8.68 53.60 46.28
N THR A 11 8.74 54.74 45.59
CA THR A 11 7.85 55.06 44.46
C THR A 11 8.28 54.40 43.15
N LEU A 12 9.58 54.10 42.98
CA LEU A 12 10.12 53.40 41.80
C LEU A 12 10.13 51.87 41.92
N ALA A 13 10.07 51.33 43.14
CA ALA A 13 10.06 49.88 43.39
C ALA A 13 8.98 49.09 42.59
N PRO A 14 7.73 49.56 42.43
CA PRO A 14 6.71 48.83 41.66
C PRO A 14 7.02 48.77 40.16
N PHE A 15 7.68 49.80 39.63
CA PHE A 15 8.10 49.86 38.22
C PHE A 15 9.31 48.96 37.93
N LEU A 16 10.19 48.78 38.91
CA LEU A 16 11.34 47.87 38.79
C LEU A 16 10.93 46.40 38.91
N ALA A 17 9.95 46.08 39.76
CA ALA A 17 9.43 44.72 39.89
C ALA A 17 8.72 44.24 38.61
N THR A 18 7.95 45.09 37.94
CA THR A 18 7.19 44.73 36.72
C THR A 18 8.06 44.59 35.46
N ALA A 19 9.25 45.21 35.42
CA ALA A 19 10.17 45.13 34.28
C ALA A 19 10.85 43.76 34.13
N GLN A 20 11.08 43.03 35.23
CA GLN A 20 11.78 41.73 35.20
C GLN A 20 10.85 40.54 34.87
N PHE A 21 9.54 40.64 35.12
CA PHE A 21 8.60 39.56 34.80
C PHE A 21 8.23 39.48 33.30
N SER A 22 8.25 40.61 32.59
CA SER A 22 7.92 40.69 31.15
C SER A 22 8.90 39.92 30.27
N SER A 23 10.20 40.02 30.54
CA SER A 23 11.25 39.36 29.74
C SER A 23 11.32 37.85 30.01
N ALA A 24 11.17 37.42 31.27
CA ALA A 24 11.15 36.01 31.64
C ALA A 24 9.93 35.27 31.05
N GLN A 25 8.74 35.87 31.10
CA GLN A 25 7.52 35.29 30.53
C GLN A 25 7.55 35.27 29.00
N ARG A 26 8.15 36.28 28.36
CA ARG A 26 8.35 36.33 26.91
C ARG A 26 9.39 35.29 26.47
N GLN A 27 10.47 35.06 27.22
CA GLN A 27 11.43 33.97 26.98
C GLN A 27 10.78 32.59 27.14
N MET A 28 9.99 32.36 28.19
CA MET A 28 9.26 31.09 28.38
C MET A 28 8.30 30.81 27.22
N ASN A 29 7.57 31.82 26.74
CA ASN A 29 6.65 31.68 25.62
C ASN A 29 7.38 31.41 24.28
N MET A 30 8.55 32.01 24.07
CA MET A 30 9.38 31.72 22.89
C MET A 30 9.95 30.29 22.95
N THR A 31 10.46 29.85 24.10
CA THR A 31 10.97 28.48 24.29
C THR A 31 9.87 27.45 24.07
N ASN A 32 8.67 27.66 24.63
CA ASN A 32 7.53 26.76 24.45
C ASN A 32 7.08 26.68 22.98
N ASN A 33 7.07 27.78 22.24
CA ASN A 33 6.73 27.78 20.82
C ASN A 33 7.76 27.03 19.96
N ILE A 34 9.05 27.20 20.26
CA ILE A 34 10.14 26.49 19.57
C ILE A 34 10.06 24.99 19.85
N VAL A 35 9.87 24.58 21.11
CA VAL A 35 9.73 23.17 21.50
C VAL A 35 8.48 22.54 20.87
N ARG A 36 7.35 23.27 20.84
CA ARG A 36 6.12 22.80 20.18
C ARG A 36 6.33 22.57 18.68
N GLN A 37 7.02 23.49 18.01
CA GLN A 37 7.33 23.38 16.58
C GLN A 37 8.28 22.20 16.30
N GLN A 38 9.29 21.97 17.15
CA GLN A 38 10.19 20.83 17.03
C GLN A 38 9.46 19.50 17.24
N ASN A 39 8.57 19.41 18.23
CA ASN A 39 7.77 18.21 18.49
C ASN A 39 6.81 17.89 17.34
N GLN A 40 6.12 18.89 16.79
CA GLN A 40 5.26 18.70 15.62
C GLN A 40 6.06 18.20 14.41
N MET A 41 7.26 18.75 14.20
CA MET A 41 8.14 18.34 13.12
C MET A 41 8.64 16.91 13.30
N TYR A 42 9.04 16.51 14.52
CA TYR A 42 9.47 15.16 14.83
C TYR A 42 8.35 14.14 14.60
N LEU A 43 7.13 14.42 15.08
CA LEU A 43 5.96 13.60 14.86
C LEU A 43 5.61 13.46 13.38
N GLN A 44 5.73 14.54 12.59
CA GLN A 44 5.51 14.49 11.15
C GLN A 44 6.51 13.55 10.45
N ILE A 45 7.80 13.62 10.80
CA ILE A 45 8.84 12.73 10.25
C ILE A 45 8.54 11.27 10.62
N GLN A 46 8.15 11.02 11.87
CA GLN A 46 7.84 9.68 12.34
C GLN A 46 6.63 9.09 11.59
N ARG A 47 5.58 9.90 11.38
CA ARG A 47 4.42 9.51 10.55
C ARG A 47 4.84 9.18 9.12
N GLN A 48 5.59 10.06 8.47
CA GLN A 48 6.08 9.80 7.10
C GLN A 48 6.95 8.54 7.01
N GLN A 49 7.79 8.25 8.00
CA GLN A 49 8.56 6.99 8.02
C GLN A 49 7.66 5.77 8.17
N ARG A 50 6.66 5.84 9.05
CA ARG A 50 5.69 4.77 9.24
C ARG A 50 4.89 4.53 7.96
N ASP A 51 4.45 5.58 7.28
CA ASP A 51 3.69 5.49 6.03
C ASP A 51 4.51 4.82 4.91
N LEU A 52 5.79 5.19 4.77
CA LEU A 52 6.71 4.52 3.83
C LEU A 52 6.89 3.04 4.13
N VAL A 53 7.01 2.66 5.40
CA VAL A 53 7.14 1.25 5.82
C VAL A 53 5.85 0.49 5.52
N ILE A 54 4.69 1.08 5.81
CA ILE A 54 3.38 0.50 5.53
C ILE A 54 3.22 0.28 4.02
N LEU A 55 3.47 1.30 3.20
CA LEU A 55 3.38 1.19 1.74
C LEU A 55 4.34 0.13 1.18
N SER A 56 5.57 0.08 1.69
CA SER A 56 6.56 -0.93 1.26
C SER A 56 6.12 -2.35 1.64
N SER A 57 5.58 -2.52 2.86
CA SER A 57 5.04 -3.80 3.33
C SER A 57 3.81 -4.24 2.53
N MET A 58 2.88 -3.32 2.26
CA MET A 58 1.69 -3.56 1.43
C MET A 58 2.08 -3.96 0.00
N ARG A 59 3.11 -3.30 -0.56
CA ARG A 59 3.65 -3.66 -1.87
C ARG A 59 4.21 -5.07 -1.86
N ALA A 60 5.10 -5.41 -0.92
CA ALA A 60 5.68 -6.74 -0.81
C ALA A 60 4.61 -7.83 -0.60
N SER A 61 3.58 -7.54 0.19
CA SER A 61 2.43 -8.44 0.36
C SER A 61 1.67 -8.64 -0.95
N THR A 62 1.45 -7.58 -1.72
CA THR A 62 0.79 -7.66 -3.03
C THR A 62 1.65 -8.42 -4.05
N GLU A 63 2.97 -8.25 -4.06
CA GLU A 63 3.89 -9.02 -4.90
C GLU A 63 3.82 -10.52 -4.59
N ASN A 64 3.76 -10.89 -3.30
CA ASN A 64 3.56 -12.29 -2.90
C ASN A 64 2.20 -12.85 -3.36
N LYS A 65 1.13 -12.05 -3.28
CA LYS A 65 -0.20 -12.44 -3.79
C LYS A 65 -0.18 -12.62 -5.30
N LEU A 66 0.48 -11.72 -6.03
CA LEU A 66 0.69 -11.82 -7.48
C LEU A 66 1.38 -13.14 -7.83
N LEU A 67 2.50 -13.45 -7.17
CA LEU A 67 3.25 -14.68 -7.40
C LEU A 67 2.43 -15.94 -7.10
N SER A 68 1.60 -15.91 -6.05
CA SER A 68 0.67 -16.98 -5.74
C SER A 68 -0.40 -17.18 -6.83
N GLU A 69 -1.00 -16.10 -7.34
CA GLU A 69 -1.99 -16.19 -8.43
C GLU A 69 -1.37 -16.62 -9.76
N VAL A 70 -0.13 -16.21 -10.08
CA VAL A 70 0.60 -16.70 -11.25
C VAL A 70 0.79 -18.22 -11.17
N ARG A 71 1.25 -18.74 -10.02
CA ARG A 71 1.39 -20.19 -9.79
C ARG A 71 0.06 -20.92 -9.86
N LYS A 72 -1.02 -20.30 -9.37
CA LYS A 72 -2.38 -20.87 -9.44
C LYS A 72 -2.86 -20.95 -10.89
N LYS A 73 -2.66 -19.89 -11.68
CA LYS A 73 -2.95 -19.89 -13.12
C LYS A 73 -2.18 -21.00 -13.83
N GLU A 74 -0.88 -21.14 -13.60
CA GLU A 74 -0.08 -22.21 -14.21
C GLU A 74 -0.63 -23.61 -13.89
N LYS A 75 -1.02 -23.86 -12.63
CA LYS A 75 -1.65 -25.13 -12.23
C LYS A 75 -2.99 -25.34 -12.94
N LEU A 76 -3.80 -24.29 -13.08
CA LEU A 76 -5.07 -24.36 -13.80
C LEU A 76 -4.85 -24.63 -15.30
N THR A 77 -3.88 -23.98 -15.95
CA THR A 77 -3.52 -24.23 -17.36
C THR A 77 -3.07 -25.67 -17.56
N LYS A 78 -2.21 -26.21 -16.68
CA LYS A 78 -1.83 -27.63 -16.73
C LYS A 78 -3.04 -28.57 -16.59
N LYS A 79 -4.01 -28.21 -15.74
CA LYS A 79 -5.25 -28.98 -15.56
C LYS A 79 -6.17 -28.87 -16.78
N LEU A 80 -6.25 -27.68 -17.40
CA LEU A 80 -7.02 -27.42 -18.60
C LEU A 80 -6.52 -28.32 -19.74
N ASN A 81 -5.22 -28.32 -20.02
CA ASN A 81 -4.64 -29.12 -21.11
C ASN A 81 -4.95 -30.63 -20.95
N LYS A 82 -4.88 -31.14 -19.71
CA LYS A 82 -5.27 -32.53 -19.42
C LYS A 82 -6.74 -32.77 -19.72
N LYS A 83 -7.62 -31.86 -19.31
CA LYS A 83 -9.07 -31.97 -19.52
C LYS A 83 -9.50 -31.79 -20.97
N GLU A 84 -8.81 -30.96 -21.73
CA GLU A 84 -9.01 -30.85 -23.19
C GLU A 84 -8.60 -32.14 -23.90
N THR A 85 -7.50 -32.77 -23.46
CA THR A 85 -7.07 -34.08 -23.97
C THR A 85 -8.13 -35.15 -23.66
N ASP A 86 -8.63 -35.21 -22.42
CA ASP A 86 -9.72 -36.11 -22.02
C ASP A 86 -10.98 -35.89 -22.89
N LEU A 87 -11.37 -34.63 -23.07
CA LEU A 87 -12.53 -34.24 -23.88
C LEU A 87 -12.38 -34.68 -25.34
N ASN A 88 -11.20 -34.48 -25.93
CA ASN A 88 -10.92 -34.91 -27.29
C ASN A 88 -10.98 -36.44 -27.44
N SER A 89 -10.47 -37.17 -26.44
CA SER A 89 -10.61 -38.63 -26.38
C SER A 89 -12.08 -39.07 -26.30
N GLU A 90 -12.91 -38.44 -25.45
CA GLU A 90 -14.33 -38.77 -25.37
C GLU A 90 -15.10 -38.39 -26.66
N LYS A 91 -14.75 -37.28 -27.30
CA LYS A 91 -15.30 -36.89 -28.62
C LYS A 91 -14.94 -37.92 -29.70
N ALA A 92 -13.71 -38.42 -29.72
CA ALA A 92 -13.28 -39.46 -30.65
C ALA A 92 -14.03 -40.78 -30.43
N LYS A 93 -14.23 -41.19 -29.16
CA LYS A 93 -15.05 -42.37 -28.82
C LYS A 93 -16.50 -42.21 -29.29
N LEU A 94 -17.09 -41.03 -29.09
CA LEU A 94 -18.44 -40.73 -29.55
C LEU A 94 -18.55 -40.81 -31.08
N ALA A 95 -17.58 -40.25 -31.81
CA ALA A 95 -17.55 -40.32 -33.27
C ALA A 95 -17.47 -41.78 -33.76
N ASN A 96 -16.61 -42.60 -33.14
CA ASN A 96 -16.51 -44.02 -33.46
C ASN A 96 -17.82 -44.78 -33.19
N LEU A 97 -18.50 -44.51 -32.08
CA LEU A 97 -19.80 -45.12 -31.76
C LEU A 97 -20.88 -44.74 -32.77
N LYS A 98 -20.91 -43.48 -33.21
CA LYS A 98 -21.84 -43.00 -34.25
C LYS A 98 -21.60 -43.67 -35.60
N ASN A 99 -20.33 -43.93 -35.96
CA ASN A 99 -19.97 -44.55 -37.23
C ASN A 99 -20.21 -46.07 -37.27
N SER A 100 -20.37 -46.74 -36.12
CA SER A 100 -20.42 -48.20 -36.03
C SER A 100 -21.85 -48.78 -35.85
N ASN A 101 -22.90 -48.00 -36.15
CA ASN A 101 -24.30 -48.39 -35.91
C ASN A 101 -24.54 -48.93 -34.48
N SER A 102 -23.86 -48.34 -33.51
CA SER A 102 -24.00 -48.71 -32.09
C SER A 102 -25.42 -48.39 -31.58
N GLN A 103 -25.94 -49.18 -30.63
CA GLN A 103 -27.26 -48.92 -30.04
C GLN A 103 -27.36 -47.49 -29.48
N GLU A 104 -28.50 -46.83 -29.68
CA GLU A 104 -28.76 -45.44 -29.25
C GLU A 104 -28.41 -45.17 -27.78
N LYS A 105 -28.67 -46.15 -26.89
CA LYS A 105 -28.35 -46.04 -25.46
C LYS A 105 -26.86 -45.78 -25.20
N TYR A 106 -25.97 -46.40 -25.98
CA TYR A 106 -24.52 -46.19 -25.83
C TYR A 106 -24.08 -44.84 -26.38
N VAL A 107 -24.69 -44.40 -27.49
CA VAL A 107 -24.46 -43.06 -28.06
C VAL A 107 -24.88 -41.98 -27.07
N ALA A 108 -26.10 -42.06 -26.52
CA ALA A 108 -26.61 -41.10 -25.53
C ALA A 108 -25.71 -41.02 -24.28
N LYS A 109 -25.21 -42.16 -23.79
CA LYS A 109 -24.28 -42.20 -22.66
C LYS A 109 -22.95 -41.53 -22.98
N ALA A 110 -22.43 -41.69 -24.20
CA ALA A 110 -21.20 -41.04 -24.63
C ALA A 110 -21.39 -39.52 -24.83
N GLU A 111 -22.54 -39.09 -25.37
CA GLU A 111 -22.90 -37.66 -25.46
C GLU A 111 -22.96 -36.99 -24.09
N ALA A 112 -23.57 -37.65 -23.10
CA ALA A 112 -23.59 -37.15 -21.72
C ALA A 112 -22.18 -36.99 -21.12
N LYS A 113 -21.26 -37.92 -21.43
CA LYS A 113 -19.85 -37.80 -21.00
C LYS A 113 -19.13 -36.63 -21.65
N VAL A 114 -19.31 -36.45 -22.97
CA VAL A 114 -18.74 -35.31 -23.70
C VAL A 114 -19.28 -33.98 -23.17
N SER A 115 -20.58 -33.91 -22.89
CA SER A 115 -21.20 -32.72 -22.29
C SER A 115 -20.58 -32.40 -20.93
N LYS A 116 -20.50 -33.38 -20.03
CA LYS A 116 -19.88 -33.21 -18.70
C LYS A 116 -18.40 -32.80 -18.79
N ALA A 117 -17.63 -33.39 -19.69
CA ALA A 117 -16.23 -33.03 -19.90
C ALA A 117 -16.09 -31.60 -20.46
N THR A 118 -17.01 -31.17 -21.31
CA THR A 118 -17.07 -29.80 -21.83
C THR A 118 -17.36 -28.79 -20.71
N GLU A 119 -18.32 -29.09 -19.84
CA GLU A 119 -18.59 -28.25 -18.65
C GLU A 119 -17.36 -28.11 -17.74
N ASP A 120 -16.63 -29.21 -17.52
CA ASP A 120 -15.43 -29.21 -16.68
C ASP A 120 -14.31 -28.33 -17.29
N VAL A 121 -14.12 -28.39 -18.62
CA VAL A 121 -13.20 -27.51 -19.36
C VAL A 121 -13.61 -26.05 -19.18
N ASN A 122 -14.88 -25.72 -19.44
CA ASN A 122 -15.40 -24.35 -19.31
C ASN A 122 -15.22 -23.80 -17.89
N LYS A 123 -15.50 -24.61 -16.85
CA LYS A 123 -15.29 -24.21 -15.45
C LYS A 123 -13.84 -23.89 -15.14
N ILE A 124 -12.88 -24.61 -15.72
CA ILE A 124 -11.45 -24.32 -15.53
C ILE A 124 -11.07 -23.03 -16.29
N GLN A 125 -11.61 -22.84 -17.50
CA GLN A 125 -11.35 -21.66 -18.32
C GLN A 125 -11.83 -20.37 -17.62
N THR A 126 -13.04 -20.36 -17.07
CA THR A 126 -13.54 -19.24 -16.25
C THR A 126 -12.65 -18.95 -15.03
N LYS A 127 -12.09 -19.99 -14.39
CA LYS A 127 -11.14 -19.81 -13.28
C LYS A 127 -9.83 -19.18 -13.75
N ILE A 128 -9.34 -19.53 -14.94
CA ILE A 128 -8.16 -18.91 -15.54
C ILE A 128 -8.41 -17.44 -15.86
N GLU A 129 -9.58 -17.11 -16.41
CA GLU A 129 -9.99 -15.72 -16.68
C GLU A 129 -10.03 -14.90 -15.38
N THR A 130 -10.60 -15.47 -14.32
CA THR A 130 -10.62 -14.84 -12.99
C THR A 130 -9.20 -14.62 -12.46
N SER A 131 -8.31 -15.62 -12.58
CA SER A 131 -6.91 -15.46 -12.19
C SER A 131 -6.17 -14.41 -13.04
N ASN A 132 -6.46 -14.28 -14.34
CA ASN A 132 -5.90 -13.22 -15.17
C ASN A 132 -6.33 -11.83 -14.69
N SER A 133 -7.63 -11.64 -14.43
CA SER A 133 -8.15 -10.38 -13.87
C SER A 133 -7.48 -10.03 -12.54
N ASN A 134 -7.30 -11.01 -11.65
CA ASN A 134 -6.60 -10.80 -10.38
C ASN A 134 -5.13 -10.43 -10.57
N ILE A 135 -4.43 -11.06 -11.52
CA ILE A 135 -3.04 -10.75 -11.85
C ILE A 135 -2.91 -9.29 -12.32
N ASP A 136 -3.80 -8.84 -13.20
CA ASP A 136 -3.77 -7.48 -13.73
C ASP A 136 -4.09 -6.44 -12.63
N ASN A 137 -5.07 -6.74 -11.77
CA ASN A 137 -5.37 -5.93 -10.59
C ASN A 137 -4.15 -5.81 -9.65
N PHE A 138 -3.48 -6.92 -9.33
CA PHE A 138 -2.29 -6.87 -8.48
C PHE A 138 -1.14 -6.09 -9.11
N LYS A 139 -0.89 -6.24 -10.42
CA LYS A 139 0.12 -5.44 -11.14
C LYS A 139 -0.19 -3.94 -11.03
N LYS A 140 -1.45 -3.55 -11.22
CA LYS A 140 -1.88 -2.15 -11.08
C LYS A 140 -1.65 -1.63 -9.66
N THR A 141 -2.05 -2.38 -8.64
CA THR A 141 -1.84 -2.01 -7.23
C THR A 141 -0.35 -1.88 -6.88
N ILE A 142 0.52 -2.74 -7.44
CA ILE A 142 1.97 -2.63 -7.26
C ILE A 142 2.48 -1.33 -7.89
N ALA A 143 2.10 -1.02 -9.12
CA ALA A 143 2.51 0.21 -9.81
C ALA A 143 2.09 1.47 -9.04
N GLU A 144 0.83 1.53 -8.57
CA GLU A 144 0.35 2.64 -7.74
C GLU A 144 1.12 2.78 -6.42
N SER A 145 1.48 1.65 -5.79
CA SER A 145 2.26 1.65 -4.56
C SER A 145 3.69 2.11 -4.79
N GLU A 146 4.32 1.70 -5.89
CA GLU A 146 5.65 2.15 -6.30
C GLU A 146 5.70 3.65 -6.57
N GLU A 147 4.70 4.19 -7.26
CA GLU A 147 4.57 5.62 -7.52
C GLU A 147 4.46 6.41 -6.21
N LYS A 148 3.57 5.99 -5.30
CA LYS A 148 3.42 6.62 -3.98
C LYS A 148 4.70 6.59 -3.16
N ILE A 149 5.44 5.47 -3.19
CA ILE A 149 6.73 5.35 -2.51
C ILE A 149 7.77 6.31 -3.13
N LYS A 150 7.81 6.45 -4.47
CA LYS A 150 8.71 7.38 -5.16
C LYS A 150 8.43 8.83 -4.77
N ILE A 151 7.16 9.25 -4.81
CA ILE A 151 6.73 10.60 -4.44
C ILE A 151 7.11 10.90 -2.98
N GLN A 152 6.75 10.02 -2.05
CA GLN A 152 7.07 10.22 -0.62
C GLN A 152 8.58 10.26 -0.34
N LYS A 153 9.39 9.50 -1.06
CA LYS A 153 10.86 9.57 -0.95
C LYS A 153 11.39 10.90 -1.47
N ALA A 154 10.93 11.37 -2.63
CA ALA A 154 11.34 12.64 -3.21
C ALA A 154 10.99 13.82 -2.28
N GLU A 155 9.75 13.89 -1.78
CA GLU A 155 9.33 14.90 -0.81
C GLU A 155 10.20 14.90 0.46
N ARG A 156 10.61 13.71 0.92
CA ARG A 156 11.47 13.57 2.10
C ARG A 156 12.88 14.09 1.82
N GLU A 157 13.44 13.82 0.65
CA GLU A 157 14.76 14.32 0.26
C GLU A 157 14.76 15.83 0.08
N GLU A 158 13.74 16.38 -0.57
CA GLU A 158 13.58 17.82 -0.72
C GLU A 158 13.46 18.53 0.63
N LYS A 159 12.62 18.01 1.55
CA LYS A 159 12.52 18.53 2.93
C LYS A 159 13.85 18.45 3.68
N LYS A 160 14.67 17.41 3.45
CA LYS A 160 16.00 17.32 4.06
C LYS A 160 16.95 18.37 3.50
N ARG A 161 16.92 18.63 2.18
CA ARG A 161 17.75 19.67 1.52
C ARG A 161 17.41 21.07 2.05
N LEU A 162 16.13 21.44 2.03
CA LEU A 162 15.65 22.74 2.55
C LEU A 162 16.02 22.96 4.03
N ARG A 163 16.09 21.89 4.83
CA ARG A 163 16.52 21.98 6.23
C ARG A 163 18.01 22.20 6.41
N LYS A 164 18.84 21.62 5.53
CA LYS A 164 20.29 21.87 5.55
C LYS A 164 20.57 23.31 5.16
N GLU A 165 19.98 23.77 4.05
CA GLU A 165 20.11 25.15 3.57
C GLU A 165 19.67 26.18 4.63
N LYS A 166 18.58 25.94 5.37
CA LYS A 166 18.15 26.82 6.47
C LYS A 166 19.05 26.81 7.70
N LYS A 167 19.80 25.73 7.93
CA LYS A 167 20.80 25.66 9.01
C LYS A 167 22.09 26.36 8.59
N ASP A 168 22.51 26.16 7.35
CA ASP A 168 23.73 26.75 6.80
C ASP A 168 23.58 28.26 6.59
N ALA A 169 22.37 28.77 6.29
CA ALA A 169 22.08 30.21 6.22
C ALA A 169 21.90 30.91 7.59
N LYS A 170 21.87 30.14 8.69
CA LYS A 170 21.73 30.66 10.07
C LYS A 170 23.03 30.66 10.87
N ASN A 171 24.05 29.96 10.38
CA ASN A 171 25.41 29.97 10.91
C ASN A 171 26.25 30.98 10.12
#